data_AF-A0A2N1U6R8-F1
#
_entry.id   AF-A0A2N1U6R8-F1
#
_cell.length_a   1.000
_cell.length_b   1.000
_cell.length_c   1.000
_cell.angle_alpha   90.00
_cell.angle_beta   90.00
_cell.angle_gamma   90.00
#
_symmetry.space_group_name_H-M   'P 1'
#
loop_
_entity.id
_entity.type
_entity.pdbx_description
1 polymer ?
#
loop_
_entity_poly.entity_id
_entity_poly.type
_entity_poly.pdbx_seq_one_letter_code
_entity_poly.pdbx_strand_id
1 'polypeptide(L)'
;MTGVLHTNSRQLDFHPHIHYIVPTGAIEPEKRLWKRSKDHKYLFPQHALSSVFRARLVMLLRSHDLVVSEAAFSKDWIIDCEYAGL
;
A
#
# COMPACT_ATOMS: atom_id res chain seq x y z
N MET A 1 -2.53 -12.60 1.75
CA MET A 1 -1.74 -11.37 1.66
C MET A 1 -0.94 -11.28 2.95
N THR A 2 0.35 -10.91 2.86
CA THR A 2 1.23 -10.83 4.02
C THR A 2 1.80 -9.43 4.11
N GLY A 3 1.78 -8.84 5.30
CA GLY A 3 2.34 -7.51 5.57
C GLY A 3 3.40 -7.58 6.67
N VAL A 4 4.48 -6.82 6.50
CA VAL A 4 5.55 -6.69 7.49
C VAL A 4 5.75 -5.21 7.82
N LEU A 5 5.58 -4.84 9.09
CA LEU A 5 5.85 -3.50 9.59
C LEU A 5 7.31 -3.39 10.00
N HIS A 6 7.99 -2.36 9.49
CA HIS A 6 9.29 -1.93 9.97
C HIS A 6 9.16 -0.54 10.58
N THR A 7 9.79 -0.31 11.72
CA THR A 7 9.75 0.98 12.43
C THR A 7 10.99 1.83 12.21
N ASN A 8 12.06 1.26 11.67
CA ASN A 8 13.36 1.89 11.59
C ASN A 8 13.96 1.81 10.19
N SER A 9 14.78 2.81 9.86
CA SER A 9 15.61 2.83 8.65
C SER A 9 16.82 1.88 8.82
N ARG A 10 17.58 1.69 7.74
CA ARG A 10 18.87 0.98 7.82
C ARG A 10 19.87 1.64 8.78
N GLN A 11 19.78 2.96 8.96
CA GLN A 11 20.60 3.73 9.91
C GLN A 11 19.99 3.76 11.32
N LEU A 12 18.90 3.02 11.56
CA LEU A 12 18.14 2.95 12.81
C LEU A 12 17.29 4.19 13.15
N ASP A 13 17.22 5.19 12.27
CA ASP A 13 16.30 6.31 12.43
C ASP A 13 14.84 5.85 12.44
N PHE A 14 13.98 6.57 13.15
CA PHE A 14 12.54 6.30 13.13
C PHE A 14 11.97 6.51 11.72
N HIS A 15 11.54 5.41 11.10
CA HIS A 15 11.06 5.37 9.71
C HIS A 15 10.00 4.28 9.55
N PRO A 16 8.79 4.48 10.12
CA PRO A 16 7.73 3.48 10.05
C PRO A 16 7.24 3.30 8.60
N HIS A 17 7.33 2.08 8.10
CA HIS A 17 6.86 1.69 6.77
C HIS A 17 6.39 0.23 6.78
N ILE A 18 5.45 -0.11 5.91
CA ILE A 18 4.90 -1.46 5.81
C ILE A 18 5.16 -2.00 4.40
N HIS A 19 5.72 -3.20 4.32
CA HIS A 19 5.87 -3.96 3.08
C HIS A 19 4.72 -4.95 2.95
N TYR A 20 4.01 -4.92 1.83
CA TYR A 20 2.97 -5.89 1.52
C TYR A 20 3.36 -6.77 0.33
N ILE A 21 3.20 -8.09 0.49
CA ILE A 21 3.29 -9.05 -0.62
C ILE A 21 1.87 -9.39 -1.06
N VAL A 22 1.54 -9.02 -2.29
CA VAL A 22 0.21 -9.15 -2.87
C VAL A 22 0.29 -9.99 -4.14
N PRO A 23 -0.48 -11.09 -4.27
CA PRO A 23 -0.51 -11.85 -5.51
C PRO A 23 -1.34 -11.11 -6.57
N THR A 24 -0.92 -11.21 -7.84
CA THR A 24 -1.61 -10.59 -8.99
C THR A 24 -2.80 -11.43 -9.46
N GLY A 25 -3.78 -11.59 -8.58
CA GLY A 25 -5.01 -12.34 -8.85
C GLY A 25 -5.81 -12.65 -7.59
N ALA A 26 -6.93 -13.33 -7.80
CA ALA A 26 -7.82 -13.76 -6.72
C ALA A 26 -8.53 -15.06 -7.11
N ILE A 27 -9.14 -15.72 -6.14
CA ILE A 27 -10.00 -16.86 -6.39
C ILE A 27 -11.34 -16.36 -6.95
N GLU A 28 -11.75 -16.87 -8.10
CA GLU A 28 -13.09 -16.63 -8.66
C GLU A 28 -14.13 -17.37 -7.80
N PRO A 29 -15.08 -16.68 -7.15
CA PRO A 29 -15.96 -17.30 -6.15
C PRO A 29 -16.79 -18.47 -6.67
N GLU A 30 -17.30 -18.36 -7.91
CA GLU A 30 -18.18 -19.37 -8.51
C GLU A 30 -17.42 -20.65 -8.90
N LYS A 31 -16.27 -20.49 -9.57
CA LYS A 31 -15.49 -21.62 -10.08
C LYS A 31 -14.49 -22.17 -9.07
N ARG A 32 -14.20 -21.41 -8.00
CA ARG A 32 -13.13 -21.67 -7.02
C ARG A 32 -11.76 -21.87 -7.67
N LEU A 33 -11.54 -21.22 -8.81
CA LEU A 33 -10.29 -21.28 -9.56
C LEU A 33 -9.52 -19.96 -9.42
N TRP A 34 -8.21 -20.02 -9.57
CA TRP A 34 -7.36 -18.83 -9.61
C TRP A 34 -7.63 -18.02 -10.88
N LYS A 35 -7.95 -16.74 -10.71
CA LYS A 35 -8.12 -15.77 -11.79
C LYS A 35 -7.02 -14.72 -11.68
N ARG A 36 -6.13 -14.69 -12.66
CA ARG A 36 -5.08 -13.68 -12.75
C ARG A 36 -5.65 -12.31 -13.13
N SER A 37 -4.99 -11.24 -12.70
CA SER A 37 -5.26 -9.89 -13.21
C SER A 37 -5.02 -9.84 -14.73
N LYS A 38 -5.70 -8.91 -15.42
CA LYS A 38 -5.49 -8.66 -16.85
C LYS A 38 -4.13 -8.04 -17.12
N ASP A 39 -3.68 -7.15 -16.24
CA ASP A 39 -2.31 -6.64 -16.25
C ASP A 39 -1.41 -7.65 -15.54
N HIS A 40 -0.40 -8.15 -16.24
CA HIS A 40 0.42 -9.27 -15.77
C HIS A 40 1.38 -8.90 -14.64
N LYS A 41 1.64 -7.60 -14.41
CA LYS A 41 2.66 -7.17 -13.45
C LYS A 41 2.10 -6.64 -12.14
N TYR A 42 0.97 -5.93 -12.17
CA TYR A 42 0.44 -5.25 -10.98
C TYR A 42 -1.08 -5.37 -10.86
N LEU A 43 -1.58 -5.34 -9.62
CA LEU A 43 -3.02 -5.32 -9.34
C LEU A 43 -3.60 -3.89 -9.44
N PHE A 44 -2.81 -2.88 -9.08
CA PHE A 44 -3.21 -1.47 -9.09
C PHE A 44 -2.06 -0.58 -9.61
N PRO A 45 -2.36 0.49 -10.36
CA PRO A 45 -1.37 1.51 -10.69
C PRO A 45 -0.87 2.22 -9.42
N GLN A 46 0.45 2.39 -9.29
CA GLN A 46 1.12 2.97 -8.13
C GLN A 46 0.55 4.34 -7.71
N HIS A 47 0.36 5.26 -8.67
CA HIS A 47 -0.16 6.60 -8.40
C HIS A 47 -1.59 6.58 -7.83
N ALA A 48 -2.45 5.69 -8.35
CA ALA A 48 -3.82 5.54 -7.85
C ALA A 48 -3.82 4.97 -6.43
N LEU A 49 -2.96 3.97 -6.18
CA LEU A 49 -2.82 3.35 -4.86
C LEU A 49 -2.32 4.37 -3.82
N SER A 50 -1.32 5.17 -4.16
CA SER A 50 -0.81 6.26 -3.31
C SER A 50 -1.91 7.23 -2.88
N SER A 51 -2.70 7.73 -3.84
CA SER A 51 -3.79 8.68 -3.57
C SER A 51 -4.86 8.08 -2.64
N VAL A 52 -5.30 6.85 -2.92
CA VAL A 52 -6.31 6.16 -2.10
C VAL A 52 -5.78 5.87 -0.70
N PHE A 53 -4.56 5.36 -0.58
CA PHE A 53 -3.96 5.08 0.72
C PHE A 53 -3.83 6.34 1.57
N ARG A 54 -3.32 7.44 1.00
CA ARG A 54 -3.22 8.73 1.69
C ARG A 54 -4.59 9.14 2.24
N ALA A 55 -5.62 9.11 1.41
CA ALA A 55 -6.97 9.49 1.81
C ALA A 55 -7.50 8.59 2.94
N ARG A 56 -7.33 7.26 2.83
CA ARG A 56 -7.76 6.29 3.84
C ARG A 56 -7.02 6.45 5.16
N LEU A 57 -5.69 6.62 5.12
CA LEU A 57 -4.88 6.80 6.32
C LEU A 57 -5.25 8.09 7.04
N VAL A 58 -5.32 9.22 6.34
CA VAL A 58 -5.68 10.51 6.94
C VAL A 58 -7.08 10.47 7.54
N MET A 59 -8.04 9.84 6.85
CA MET A 59 -9.39 9.65 7.37
C MET A 59 -9.39 8.85 8.68
N LEU A 60 -8.62 7.75 8.75
CA LEU A 60 -8.50 6.92 9.95
C LEU A 60 -7.75 7.63 11.09
N LEU A 61 -6.69 8.39 10.79
CA LEU A 61 -5.97 9.16 11.81
C LEU A 61 -6.90 10.22 12.44
N ARG A 62 -7.63 10.95 11.60
CA ARG A 62 -8.60 11.95 12.06
C ARG A 62 -9.75 11.34 12.85
N SER A 63 -10.19 10.12 12.51
CA SER A 63 -11.24 9.43 13.27
C SER A 63 -10.79 8.94 14.65
N HIS A 64 -9.49 9.01 14.94
CA HIS A 64 -8.89 8.71 16.25
C HIS A 64 -8.32 9.98 16.90
N ASP A 65 -8.85 11.15 16.54
CA ASP A 65 -8.47 12.46 17.08
C ASP A 65 -7.00 12.85 16.90
N LEU A 66 -6.31 12.22 15.94
CA LEU A 66 -4.92 12.56 15.59
C LEU A 66 -4.89 13.71 14.59
N VAL A 67 -4.06 14.71 14.87
CA VAL A 67 -3.84 15.86 13.99
C VAL A 67 -2.85 15.49 12.90
N VAL A 68 -3.27 15.58 11.65
CA VAL A 68 -2.39 15.48 10.48
C VAL A 68 -2.03 16.89 10.03
N SER A 69 -0.75 17.24 10.10
CA SER A 69 -0.25 18.55 9.68
C SER A 69 -0.49 18.78 8.19
N GLU A 70 -0.91 19.99 7.80
CA GLU A 70 -1.06 20.37 6.38
C GLU A 70 0.26 20.26 5.61
N ALA A 71 1.39 20.43 6.30
CA ALA A 71 2.71 20.21 5.71
C ALA A 71 2.89 18.77 5.19
N ALA A 72 2.16 17.79 5.72
CA ALA A 72 2.20 16.42 5.22
C ALA A 72 1.65 16.30 3.79
N PHE A 73 0.85 17.26 3.31
CA PHE A 73 0.33 17.27 1.94
C PHE A 73 1.20 18.06 0.95
N SER A 74 2.27 18.71 1.43
CA SER A 74 3.20 19.48 0.59
C SER A 74 4.14 18.60 -0.27
N LYS A 75 4.17 17.29 0.00
CA LYS A 75 4.96 16.31 -0.73
C LYS A 75 4.05 15.22 -1.30
N ASP A 76 4.51 14.62 -2.38
CA ASP A 76 3.90 13.40 -2.89
C ASP A 76 4.06 12.29 -1.86
N TRP A 77 2.95 11.60 -1.57
CA TRP A 77 2.96 10.42 -0.72
C TRP A 77 3.43 9.26 -1.57
N ILE A 78 4.62 8.74 -1.27
CA ILE A 78 5.19 7.66 -2.06
C ILE A 78 4.64 6.34 -1.52
N ILE A 79 3.90 5.64 -2.36
CA ILE A 79 3.77 4.18 -2.29
C ILE A 79 4.61 3.64 -3.41
N ASP A 80 5.50 2.71 -3.08
CA ASP A 80 6.30 2.00 -4.07
C ASP A 80 5.66 0.65 -4.39
N CYS A 81 5.65 0.29 -5.67
CA CYS A 81 5.01 -0.92 -6.17
C CYS A 81 5.91 -1.57 -7.20
N GLU A 82 6.61 -2.61 -6.77
CA GLU A 82 7.54 -3.36 -7.62
C GLU A 82 7.05 -4.79 -7.83
N TYR A 83 7.27 -5.28 -9.05
CA TYR A 83 6.98 -6.66 -9.39
C TYR A 83 8.09 -7.55 -8.82
N ALA A 84 7.76 -8.34 -7.79
CA ALA A 84 8.72 -9.16 -7.05
C ALA A 84 8.82 -10.63 -7.53
N GLY A 85 8.14 -11.00 -8.64
CA GLY A 85 8.07 -12.36 -9.18
C GLY A 85 8.56 -12.46 -10.64
N LEU A 86 8.54 -13.65 -11.24
CA LEU A 86 8.99 -13.94 -12.63
C LEU A 86 7.86 -13.81 -13.66
#